data_AF-A0A1V1SW85-F1
#
_entry.id   AF-A0A1V1SW85-F1
#
_cell.length_a   1.000
_cell.length_b   1.000
_cell.length_c   1.000
_cell.angle_alpha   90.00
_cell.angle_beta   90.00
_cell.angle_gamma   90.00
#
_symmetry.space_group_name_H-M   'P 1'
#
loop_
_entity.id
_entity.type
_entity.pdbx_description
1 polymer ?
#
loop_
_entity_poly.entity_id
_entity_poly.type
_entity_poly.pdbx_seq_one_letter_code
_entity_poly.pdbx_strand_id
1 'polypeptide(L)'
;MDAAGARHVGARLLGEVEEGSLEELLDSLRGVLTNDPSRHRNPHIPMADLSAAISRYHRAAQSAPPPLMSVSGRYLAFLYNFLSTLISAPHNYTVVVVDVEGKFDVTRLINSTPTPAEKSTTTTTTTPDDLAHVHVYRPRREQLHVVLAGAEDYMLYGPHSSRGRQWWGTVVVGGVGGDVNAGWKGWLRVEREGVVGFAPGMSVEEALRERERRHEAVERAGWVASSPWGTHVWKGG
;
A
#
# COMPACT_ATOMS: atom_id res chain seq x y z
N MET A 1 -44.46 39.40 -5.28
CA MET A 1 -44.60 38.02 -4.79
C MET A 1 -45.38 38.09 -3.49
N ASP A 2 -46.53 37.42 -3.39
CA ASP A 2 -47.34 37.44 -2.18
C ASP A 2 -46.76 36.50 -1.10
N ALA A 3 -47.02 36.81 0.17
CA ALA A 3 -46.47 36.07 1.31
C ALA A 3 -47.09 34.67 1.47
N ALA A 4 -48.20 34.36 0.79
CA ALA A 4 -48.85 33.06 0.82
C ALA A 4 -48.17 32.06 -0.13
N GLY A 5 -47.72 32.53 -1.30
CA GLY A 5 -46.90 31.75 -2.25
C GLY A 5 -45.54 31.38 -1.67
N ALA A 6 -44.89 32.28 -0.93
CA ALA A 6 -43.62 31.99 -0.26
C ALA A 6 -43.75 30.92 0.85
N ARG A 7 -44.87 30.91 1.59
CA ARG A 7 -45.15 29.87 2.61
C ARG A 7 -45.43 28.50 1.99
N HIS A 8 -46.11 28.46 0.84
CA HIS A 8 -46.42 27.20 0.16
C HIS A 8 -45.18 26.56 -0.48
N VAL A 9 -44.28 27.37 -1.03
CA VAL A 9 -42.98 26.90 -1.55
C VAL A 9 -42.06 26.46 -0.42
N GLY A 10 -42.03 27.19 0.70
CA GLY A 10 -41.24 26.81 1.89
C GLY A 10 -41.69 25.50 2.54
N ALA A 11 -43.01 25.25 2.61
CA ALA A 11 -43.57 24.01 3.13
C ALA A 11 -43.31 22.80 2.20
N ARG A 12 -43.24 23.03 0.89
CA ARG A 12 -42.92 22.00 -0.10
C ARG A 12 -41.43 21.63 -0.10
N LEU A 13 -40.54 22.62 0.07
CA LEU A 13 -39.09 22.39 0.19
C LEU A 13 -38.68 21.69 1.50
N LEU A 14 -39.44 21.86 2.59
CA LEU A 14 -39.23 21.15 3.85
C LEU A 14 -39.90 19.77 3.90
N GLY A 15 -40.86 19.50 3.01
CA GLY A 15 -41.47 18.18 2.83
C GLY A 15 -40.68 17.24 1.91
N GLU A 16 -39.65 17.76 1.23
CA GLU A 16 -38.76 17.03 0.32
C GLU A 16 -37.41 16.65 0.96
N VAL A 17 -37.22 16.92 2.26
CA VAL A 17 -36.12 16.29 3.01
C VAL A 17 -36.58 14.89 3.37
N GLU A 18 -36.37 13.94 2.46
CA GLU A 18 -36.38 12.53 2.82
C GLU A 18 -35.40 12.35 3.97
N GLU A 19 -35.90 11.89 5.12
CA GLU A 19 -35.07 11.30 6.17
C GLU A 19 -34.47 10.00 5.61
N GLY A 20 -33.50 10.16 4.70
CA GLY A 20 -32.69 9.05 4.22
C GLY A 20 -32.07 8.39 5.44
N SER A 21 -32.21 7.07 5.54
CA SER A 21 -31.69 6.35 6.70
C SER A 21 -30.17 6.54 6.76
N LEU A 22 -29.59 6.44 7.97
CA LEU A 22 -28.13 6.51 8.10
C LEU A 22 -27.45 5.45 7.22
N GLU A 23 -28.10 4.30 7.04
CA GLU A 23 -27.66 3.23 6.14
C GLU A 23 -27.70 3.65 4.67
N GLU A 24 -28.72 4.38 4.22
CA GLU A 24 -28.79 4.92 2.85
C GLU A 24 -27.73 6.00 2.61
N LEU A 25 -27.47 6.86 3.60
CA LEU A 25 -26.37 7.81 3.54
C LEU A 25 -25.01 7.11 3.56
N LEU A 26 -24.86 6.05 4.35
CA LEU A 26 -23.63 5.24 4.39
C LEU A 26 -23.43 4.42 3.12
N ASP A 27 -24.49 3.90 2.51
CA ASP A 27 -24.44 3.16 1.23
C ASP A 27 -24.24 4.11 0.05
N SER A 28 -24.80 5.32 0.10
CA SER A 28 -24.53 6.38 -0.86
C SER A 28 -23.10 6.89 -0.72
N LEU A 29 -22.61 7.14 0.50
CA LEU A 29 -21.22 7.52 0.76
C LEU A 29 -20.25 6.39 0.41
N ARG A 30 -20.60 5.13 0.72
CA ARG A 30 -19.85 3.95 0.28
C ARG A 30 -19.86 3.87 -1.24
N GLY A 31 -20.99 4.10 -1.91
CA GLY A 31 -21.12 4.16 -3.35
C GLY A 31 -20.25 5.25 -3.97
N VAL A 32 -20.23 6.46 -3.41
CA VAL A 32 -19.35 7.56 -3.83
C VAL A 32 -17.88 7.22 -3.58
N LEU A 33 -17.58 6.55 -2.47
CA LEU A 33 -16.22 6.08 -2.20
C LEU A 33 -15.83 4.92 -3.13
N THR A 34 -16.72 3.98 -3.47
CA THR A 34 -16.41 2.75 -4.20
C THR A 34 -16.59 2.83 -5.71
N ASN A 35 -17.42 3.76 -6.21
CA ASN A 35 -17.71 3.95 -7.64
C ASN A 35 -16.84 5.02 -8.28
N ASP A 36 -15.64 5.26 -7.75
CA ASP A 36 -14.64 5.95 -8.54
C ASP A 36 -14.26 5.03 -9.71
N PRO A 37 -14.59 5.38 -10.98
CA PRO A 37 -14.29 4.55 -12.14
C PRO A 37 -12.79 4.25 -12.31
N SER A 38 -11.93 4.93 -11.55
CA SER A 38 -10.49 4.67 -11.46
C SER A 38 -10.11 3.40 -10.68
N ARG A 39 -10.99 2.90 -9.80
CA ARG A 39 -10.80 1.66 -9.02
C ARG A 39 -10.85 0.38 -9.86
N HIS A 40 -11.11 0.50 -11.16
CA HIS A 40 -11.06 -0.61 -12.12
C HIS A 40 -9.67 -0.88 -12.71
N ARG A 41 -8.63 -0.18 -12.25
CA ARG A 41 -7.26 -0.64 -12.50
C ARG A 41 -7.05 -1.88 -11.65
N ASN A 42 -6.92 -3.05 -12.28
CA ASN A 42 -6.26 -4.20 -11.66
C ASN A 42 -4.78 -4.06 -12.01
N PRO A 43 -3.98 -3.30 -11.25
CA PRO A 43 -2.58 -3.15 -11.56
C PRO A 43 -1.91 -4.52 -11.44
N HIS A 44 -1.11 -4.85 -12.45
CA HIS A 44 -0.36 -6.11 -12.45
C HIS A 44 0.58 -6.14 -11.23
N ILE A 45 0.52 -7.23 -10.45
CA ILE A 45 1.40 -7.48 -9.32
C ILE A 45 2.58 -8.33 -9.81
N PRO A 46 3.80 -7.78 -9.91
CA PRO A 46 4.97 -8.51 -10.43
C PRO A 46 5.59 -9.49 -9.43
N MET A 47 4.77 -10.10 -8.58
CA MET A 47 5.15 -11.08 -7.56
C MET A 47 4.07 -12.16 -7.56
N ALA A 48 4.33 -13.31 -8.18
CA ALA A 48 3.32 -14.33 -8.45
C ALA A 48 2.64 -14.84 -7.17
N ASP A 49 3.42 -15.16 -6.13
CA ASP A 49 2.89 -15.63 -4.85
C ASP A 49 1.98 -14.61 -4.17
N LEU A 50 2.39 -13.34 -4.26
CA LEU A 50 1.65 -12.20 -3.70
C LEU A 50 0.35 -11.95 -4.49
N SER A 51 0.43 -11.98 -5.82
CA SER A 51 -0.73 -11.88 -6.72
C SER A 51 -1.76 -12.99 -6.45
N ALA A 52 -1.29 -14.23 -6.25
CA ALA A 52 -2.13 -15.37 -5.92
C ALA A 52 -2.77 -15.21 -4.52
N ALA A 53 -2.04 -14.68 -3.54
CA ALA A 53 -2.56 -14.42 -2.20
C ALA A 53 -3.65 -13.33 -2.22
N ILE A 54 -3.43 -12.22 -2.92
CA ILE A 54 -4.42 -11.15 -3.13
C ILE A 54 -5.69 -11.73 -3.78
N SER A 55 -5.52 -12.53 -4.83
CA SER A 55 -6.65 -13.15 -5.54
C SER A 55 -7.46 -14.10 -4.66
N ARG A 56 -6.82 -14.82 -3.74
CA ARG A 56 -7.50 -15.66 -2.73
C ARG A 56 -8.21 -14.82 -1.66
N TYR A 57 -7.57 -13.74 -1.20
CA TYR A 57 -8.18 -12.79 -0.26
C TYR A 57 -9.44 -12.15 -0.84
N HIS A 58 -9.38 -11.62 -2.07
CA HIS A 58 -10.52 -10.96 -2.72
C HIS A 58 -11.70 -11.90 -2.93
N ARG A 59 -11.44 -13.16 -3.30
CA ARG A 59 -12.50 -14.19 -3.39
C ARG A 59 -13.17 -14.48 -2.05
N ALA A 60 -12.42 -14.42 -0.95
CA ALA A 60 -12.90 -14.70 0.39
C ALA A 60 -13.59 -13.50 1.06
N ALA A 61 -13.16 -12.27 0.77
CA ALA A 61 -13.59 -11.06 1.50
C ALA A 61 -15.05 -10.65 1.22
N GLN A 62 -15.63 -11.02 0.06
CA GLN A 62 -17.05 -10.91 -0.33
C GLN A 62 -17.80 -9.59 0.00
N SER A 63 -17.11 -8.53 0.40
CA SER A 63 -17.66 -7.22 0.79
C SER A 63 -16.96 -6.10 -0.02
N ALA A 64 -17.52 -4.88 0.04
CA ALA A 64 -17.07 -3.66 -0.68
C ALA A 64 -15.56 -3.64 -0.94
N PRO A 65 -15.11 -3.26 -2.16
CA PRO A 65 -13.77 -3.59 -2.64
C PRO A 65 -12.71 -3.14 -1.64
N PRO A 66 -12.05 -4.08 -0.93
CA PRO A 66 -11.01 -3.75 0.01
C PRO A 66 -9.83 -3.13 -0.75
N PRO A 67 -8.93 -2.40 -0.07
CA PRO A 67 -7.63 -2.06 -0.66
C PRO A 67 -6.99 -3.34 -1.22
N LEU A 68 -6.32 -3.23 -2.36
CA LEU A 68 -5.58 -4.34 -2.99
C LEU A 68 -4.69 -5.05 -1.96
N MET A 69 -4.12 -4.28 -1.04
CA MET A 69 -3.36 -4.82 0.08
C MET A 69 -3.47 -3.98 1.35
N SER A 70 -3.59 -4.65 2.49
CA SER A 70 -3.45 -4.04 3.81
C SER A 70 -2.36 -4.76 4.58
N VAL A 71 -1.26 -4.06 4.81
CA VAL A 71 0.01 -4.60 5.32
C VAL A 71 0.24 -4.18 6.77
N SER A 72 0.69 -5.12 7.60
CA SER A 72 0.99 -4.90 9.01
C SER A 72 2.34 -5.48 9.43
N GLY A 73 2.75 -5.22 10.68
CA GLY A 73 4.03 -5.68 11.21
C GLY A 73 5.19 -4.79 10.74
N ARG A 74 6.29 -5.40 10.28
CA ARG A 74 7.49 -4.68 9.78
C ARG A 74 7.30 -4.22 8.33
N TYR A 75 6.20 -3.53 8.06
CA TYR A 75 5.72 -3.22 6.72
C TYR A 75 6.71 -2.44 5.84
N LEU A 76 7.60 -1.61 6.41
CA LEU A 76 8.56 -0.81 5.61
C LEU A 76 9.49 -1.69 4.78
N ALA A 77 9.94 -2.82 5.31
CA ALA A 77 10.79 -3.75 4.57
C ALA A 77 10.07 -4.32 3.33
N PHE A 78 8.78 -4.62 3.49
CA PHE A 78 7.93 -5.02 2.38
C PHE A 78 7.75 -3.88 1.38
N LEU A 79 7.44 -2.66 1.85
CA LEU A 79 7.25 -1.51 0.97
C LEU A 79 8.51 -1.20 0.15
N TYR A 80 9.72 -1.31 0.73
CA TYR A 80 10.94 -1.08 -0.03
C TYR A 80 11.15 -2.12 -1.13
N ASN A 81 10.96 -3.41 -0.83
CA ASN A 81 11.03 -4.48 -1.84
C ASN A 81 9.92 -4.38 -2.91
N PHE A 82 8.71 -4.05 -2.46
CA PHE A 82 7.55 -3.94 -3.33
C PHE A 82 7.72 -2.78 -4.32
N LEU A 83 8.01 -1.58 -3.79
CA LEU A 83 8.19 -0.39 -4.59
C LEU A 83 9.43 -0.46 -5.48
N SER A 84 10.56 -1.02 -5.01
CA SER A 84 11.74 -1.25 -5.85
C SER A 84 11.40 -2.13 -7.06
N THR A 85 10.62 -3.19 -6.84
CA THR A 85 10.17 -4.09 -7.91
C THR A 85 9.26 -3.36 -8.89
N LEU A 86 8.35 -2.50 -8.43
CA LEU A 86 7.45 -1.76 -9.31
C LEU A 86 8.18 -0.75 -10.19
N ILE A 87 9.08 0.04 -9.61
CA ILE A 87 9.71 1.17 -10.33
C ILE A 87 10.90 0.75 -11.19
N SER A 88 11.56 -0.36 -10.86
CA SER A 88 12.72 -0.83 -11.63
C SER A 88 12.28 -1.51 -12.93
N ALA A 89 13.21 -1.59 -13.89
CA ALA A 89 13.03 -2.47 -15.04
C ALA A 89 12.85 -3.95 -14.57
N PRO A 90 12.00 -4.74 -15.24
CA PRO A 90 11.29 -4.43 -16.49
C PRO A 90 9.95 -3.68 -16.31
N HIS A 91 9.50 -3.46 -15.07
CA HIS A 91 8.16 -2.99 -14.78
C HIS A 91 7.98 -1.49 -15.04
N ASN A 92 8.98 -0.68 -14.67
CA ASN A 92 9.04 0.76 -14.98
C ASN A 92 7.72 1.49 -14.64
N TYR A 93 7.11 1.17 -13.49
CA TYR A 93 5.92 1.89 -13.02
C TYR A 93 6.30 3.23 -12.40
N THR A 94 5.29 4.10 -12.27
CA THR A 94 5.32 5.23 -11.33
C THR A 94 4.30 5.00 -10.22
N VAL A 95 4.63 5.47 -9.02
CA VAL A 95 3.87 5.20 -7.78
C VAL A 95 3.74 6.48 -6.96
N VAL A 96 2.63 6.58 -6.22
CA VAL A 96 2.43 7.63 -5.21
C VAL A 96 2.58 7.01 -3.82
N VAL A 97 3.32 7.65 -2.93
CA VAL A 97 3.44 7.27 -1.52
C VAL A 97 2.94 8.42 -0.66
N VAL A 98 1.88 8.19 0.11
CA VAL A 98 1.35 9.14 1.10
C VAL A 98 1.79 8.68 2.49
N ASP A 99 2.81 9.32 3.03
CA ASP A 99 3.46 8.96 4.28
C ASP A 99 3.04 9.89 5.42
N VAL A 100 2.01 9.47 6.15
CA VAL A 100 1.46 10.21 7.30
C VAL A 100 2.34 10.07 8.54
N GLU A 101 3.11 8.98 8.62
CA GLU A 101 4.00 8.70 9.76
C GLU A 101 5.39 9.35 9.63
N GLY A 102 5.75 9.82 8.44
CA GLY A 102 7.07 10.40 8.16
C GLY A 102 8.21 9.36 8.22
N LYS A 103 7.89 8.07 8.09
CA LYS A 103 8.84 6.96 8.25
C LYS A 103 9.36 6.42 6.93
N PHE A 104 8.68 6.71 5.83
CA PHE A 104 9.09 6.24 4.51
C PHE A 104 10.27 7.08 4.02
N ASP A 105 11.35 6.40 3.65
CA ASP A 105 12.56 7.02 3.14
C ASP A 105 12.85 6.51 1.73
N VAL A 106 12.64 7.38 0.74
CA VAL A 106 12.74 7.04 -0.69
C VAL A 106 14.15 6.59 -1.08
N THR A 107 15.20 7.04 -0.38
CA THR A 107 16.58 6.67 -0.73
C THR A 107 16.87 5.20 -0.44
N ARG A 108 16.07 4.55 0.42
CA ARG A 108 16.20 3.11 0.74
C ARG A 108 15.75 2.20 -0.39
N LEU A 109 15.08 2.74 -1.41
CA LEU A 109 14.76 2.00 -2.62
C LEU A 109 16.02 1.71 -3.44
N ILE A 110 17.05 2.56 -3.34
CA ILE A 110 18.36 2.33 -3.95
C ILE A 110 19.01 1.14 -3.26
N ASN A 111 19.57 0.22 -4.04
CA ASN A 111 20.19 -1.04 -3.59
C ASN A 111 19.22 -2.08 -3.00
N SER A 112 17.91 -1.82 -2.97
CA SER A 112 16.94 -2.88 -2.77
C SER A 112 17.00 -3.82 -3.98
N THR A 113 17.25 -5.11 -3.76
CA THR A 113 17.24 -6.12 -4.83
C THR A 113 15.79 -6.47 -5.12
N PRO A 114 15.21 -6.01 -6.25
CA PRO A 114 13.82 -6.35 -6.55
C PRO A 114 13.68 -7.85 -6.78
N THR A 115 12.46 -8.35 -6.64
CA THR A 115 12.16 -9.76 -6.90
C THR A 115 12.46 -10.04 -8.37
N PRO A 116 13.29 -11.04 -8.72
CA PRO A 116 13.62 -11.33 -10.12
C PRO A 116 12.35 -11.63 -10.91
N ALA A 117 12.20 -10.99 -12.07
CA ALA A 117 11.15 -11.40 -13.01
C ALA A 117 11.42 -12.85 -13.44
N GLU A 118 10.38 -13.69 -13.49
CA GLU A 118 10.42 -15.16 -13.71
C GLU A 118 11.20 -15.63 -14.96
N LYS A 119 11.66 -14.71 -15.82
CA LYS A 119 12.37 -15.01 -17.08
C LYS A 119 13.64 -14.17 -17.31
N SER A 120 14.08 -13.35 -16.34
CA SER A 120 15.28 -12.51 -16.50
C SER A 120 16.44 -13.03 -15.65
N THR A 121 17.54 -13.40 -16.31
CA THR A 121 18.85 -13.70 -15.68
C THR A 121 19.60 -12.44 -15.26
N THR A 122 19.08 -11.25 -15.56
CA THR A 122 19.68 -9.97 -15.16
C THR A 122 18.92 -9.40 -13.97
N THR A 123 19.61 -9.30 -12.84
CA THR A 123 19.13 -8.61 -11.64
C THR A 123 19.23 -7.11 -11.88
N THR A 124 18.15 -6.49 -12.37
CA THR A 124 18.05 -5.03 -12.44
C THR A 124 17.88 -4.49 -11.03
N THR A 125 18.78 -3.62 -10.60
CA THR A 125 18.69 -2.93 -9.31
C THR A 125 18.03 -1.57 -9.52
N THR A 126 17.33 -1.08 -8.50
CA THR A 126 16.76 0.28 -8.53
C THR A 126 17.87 1.30 -8.71
N THR A 127 17.74 2.13 -9.74
CA THR A 127 18.69 3.21 -10.01
C THR A 127 18.20 4.53 -9.40
N PRO A 128 19.08 5.53 -9.22
CA PRO A 128 18.66 6.88 -8.83
C PRO A 128 17.62 7.49 -9.78
N ASP A 129 17.68 7.18 -11.08
CA ASP A 129 16.72 7.67 -12.07
C ASP A 129 15.31 7.12 -11.82
N ASP A 130 15.19 5.89 -11.29
CA ASP A 130 13.89 5.30 -10.94
C ASP A 130 13.19 6.06 -9.82
N LEU A 131 13.94 6.72 -8.93
CA LEU A 131 13.37 7.49 -7.82
C LEU A 131 12.57 8.71 -8.30
N ALA A 132 12.87 9.24 -9.49
CA ALA A 132 12.11 10.34 -10.10
C ALA A 132 10.64 9.95 -10.37
N HIS A 133 10.32 8.66 -10.25
CA HIS A 133 8.99 8.11 -10.50
C HIS A 133 8.25 7.68 -9.22
N VAL A 134 8.78 8.02 -8.05
CA VAL A 134 8.15 7.85 -6.74
C VAL A 134 7.72 9.23 -6.21
N HIS A 135 6.42 9.49 -6.20
CA HIS A 135 5.86 10.76 -5.73
C HIS A 135 5.49 10.64 -4.25
N VAL A 136 6.30 11.25 -3.37
CA VAL A 136 6.12 11.15 -1.92
C VAL A 136 5.42 12.40 -1.36
N TYR A 137 4.27 12.21 -0.73
CA TYR A 137 3.53 13.24 0.00
C TYR A 137 3.56 12.94 1.50
N ARG A 138 3.81 13.95 2.33
CA ARG A 138 3.79 13.82 3.79
C ARG A 138 2.77 14.77 4.44
N PRO A 139 1.47 14.53 4.25
CA PRO A 139 0.44 15.36 4.84
C PRO A 139 0.29 15.11 6.34
N ARG A 140 -0.39 16.03 7.03
CA ARG A 140 -0.95 15.71 8.35
C ARG A 140 -2.08 14.69 8.19
N ARG A 141 -2.38 13.94 9.26
CA ARG A 141 -3.38 12.87 9.23
C ARG A 141 -4.76 13.36 8.77
N GLU A 142 -5.14 14.57 9.16
CA GLU A 142 -6.41 15.19 8.81
C GLU A 142 -6.51 15.52 7.31
N GLN A 143 -5.37 15.70 6.64
CA GLN A 143 -5.28 16.07 5.22
C GLN A 143 -5.16 14.86 4.29
N LEU A 144 -5.07 13.64 4.84
CA LEU A 144 -4.90 12.41 4.07
C LEU A 144 -5.94 12.26 2.94
N HIS A 145 -7.22 12.48 3.26
CA HIS A 145 -8.32 12.34 2.29
C HIS A 145 -8.20 13.33 1.13
N VAL A 146 -7.77 14.57 1.38
CA VAL A 146 -7.56 15.59 0.34
C VAL A 146 -6.43 15.18 -0.60
N VAL A 147 -5.31 14.70 -0.04
CA VAL A 147 -4.18 14.23 -0.85
C VAL A 147 -4.57 13.01 -1.69
N LEU A 148 -5.30 12.05 -1.12
CA LEU A 148 -5.79 10.88 -1.84
C LEU A 148 -6.72 11.27 -2.99
N ALA A 149 -7.65 12.19 -2.76
CA ALA A 149 -8.57 12.66 -3.80
C ALA A 149 -7.85 13.40 -4.94
N GLY A 150 -6.78 14.15 -4.65
CA GLY A 150 -6.01 14.88 -5.66
C GLY A 150 -4.89 14.08 -6.34
N ALA A 151 -4.52 12.93 -5.80
CA ALA A 151 -3.39 12.14 -6.31
C ALA A 151 -3.62 11.66 -7.75
N GLU A 152 -4.84 11.19 -8.06
CA GLU A 152 -5.19 10.73 -9.39
C GLU A 152 -5.13 11.84 -10.43
N ASP A 153 -5.83 12.94 -10.20
CA ASP A 153 -5.84 14.09 -11.11
C ASP A 153 -4.42 14.59 -11.38
N TYR A 154 -3.57 14.63 -10.35
CA TYR A 154 -2.18 15.00 -10.52
C TYR A 154 -1.39 13.98 -11.34
N MET A 155 -1.57 12.68 -11.11
CA MET A 155 -0.85 11.63 -11.85
C MET A 155 -1.33 11.46 -13.30
N LEU A 156 -2.56 11.87 -13.62
CA LEU A 156 -3.11 11.80 -14.97
C LEU A 156 -2.88 13.09 -15.77
N TYR A 157 -3.05 14.25 -15.13
CA TYR A 157 -3.09 15.53 -15.82
C TYR A 157 -2.04 16.53 -15.31
N GLY A 158 -1.45 16.27 -14.14
CA GLY A 158 -0.48 17.15 -13.52
C GLY A 158 0.87 17.22 -14.25
N PRO A 159 1.68 18.25 -13.95
CA PRO A 159 3.01 18.41 -14.51
C PRO A 159 4.04 17.55 -13.75
N HIS A 160 4.38 16.37 -14.29
CA HIS A 160 5.44 15.52 -13.75
C HIS A 160 6.24 14.79 -14.83
N SER A 161 7.45 14.37 -14.51
CA SER A 161 8.37 13.65 -15.42
C SER A 161 7.96 12.19 -15.67
N SER A 162 7.05 11.61 -14.88
CA SER A 162 6.61 10.21 -15.01
C SER A 162 5.65 9.91 -16.17
N ARG A 163 5.35 10.84 -17.08
CA ARG A 163 4.34 10.64 -18.14
C ARG A 163 4.63 9.48 -19.10
N GLY A 164 5.89 9.06 -19.20
CA GLY A 164 6.29 7.87 -19.97
C GLY A 164 6.10 6.53 -19.25
N ARG A 165 5.67 6.54 -17.99
CA ARG A 165 5.48 5.34 -17.16
C ARG A 165 4.01 5.18 -16.80
N GLN A 166 3.53 3.94 -16.78
CA GLN A 166 2.19 3.65 -16.29
C GLN A 166 2.12 3.96 -14.79
N TRP A 167 1.12 4.72 -14.36
CA TRP A 167 0.82 4.87 -12.95
C TRP A 167 0.19 3.59 -12.40
N TRP A 168 0.88 3.00 -11.42
CA TRP A 168 0.49 1.73 -10.82
C TRP A 168 -0.58 1.90 -9.72
N GLY A 169 -0.42 2.92 -8.87
CA GLY A 169 -1.35 3.17 -7.76
C GLY A 169 -0.74 4.00 -6.63
N THR A 170 -1.46 4.04 -5.51
CA THR A 170 -1.15 4.80 -4.31
C THR A 170 -0.90 3.89 -3.10
N VAL A 171 0.20 4.13 -2.41
CA VAL A 171 0.57 3.48 -1.14
C VAL A 171 0.40 4.47 0.00
N VAL A 172 -0.30 4.08 1.06
CA VAL A 172 -0.51 4.88 2.27
C VAL A 172 0.26 4.29 3.43
N VAL A 173 1.13 5.08 4.07
CA VAL A 173 1.85 4.70 5.29
C VAL A 173 1.23 5.42 6.50
N GLY A 174 0.72 4.64 7.44
CA GLY A 174 0.13 5.12 8.69
C GLY A 174 -1.33 5.61 8.61
N GLY A 175 -1.99 5.33 7.49
CA GLY A 175 -3.38 5.71 7.22
C GLY A 175 -4.17 4.59 6.55
N VAL A 176 -5.41 4.90 6.17
CA VAL A 176 -6.30 4.00 5.42
C VAL A 176 -6.65 4.67 4.10
N GLY A 177 -6.77 3.88 3.05
CA GLY A 177 -7.00 4.34 1.68
C GLY A 177 -5.92 3.85 0.72
N GLY A 178 -5.98 4.33 -0.53
CA GLY A 178 -5.10 3.89 -1.61
C GLY A 178 -5.29 2.41 -1.99
N ASP A 179 -4.45 1.96 -2.91
CA ASP A 179 -4.38 0.57 -3.35
C ASP A 179 -3.68 -0.29 -2.29
N VAL A 180 -2.64 0.25 -1.67
CA VAL A 180 -1.93 -0.39 -0.55
C VAL A 180 -2.01 0.52 0.66
N ASN A 181 -2.41 0.00 1.81
CA ASN A 181 -2.15 0.66 3.08
C ASN A 181 -1.24 -0.17 3.98
N ALA A 182 -0.43 0.53 4.75
CA ALA A 182 0.52 -0.03 5.69
C ALA A 182 0.34 0.61 7.06
N GLY A 183 0.14 -0.21 8.09
CA GLY A 183 -0.10 0.29 9.44
C GLY A 183 -0.15 -0.81 10.49
N TRP A 184 -0.80 -0.51 11.62
CA TRP A 184 -0.88 -1.44 12.74
C TRP A 184 -1.84 -2.62 12.49
N LYS A 185 -2.79 -2.47 11.56
CA LYS A 185 -3.76 -3.50 11.17
C LYS A 185 -3.66 -3.77 9.67
N GLY A 186 -3.68 -5.04 9.30
CA GLY A 186 -3.66 -5.48 7.91
C GLY A 186 -3.80 -6.99 7.80
N TRP A 187 -4.24 -7.47 6.64
CA TRP A 187 -4.45 -8.89 6.38
C TRP A 187 -3.15 -9.61 5.99
N LEU A 188 -2.13 -8.86 5.54
CA LEU A 188 -0.80 -9.35 5.24
C LEU A 188 0.19 -8.89 6.33
N ARG A 189 0.79 -9.82 7.06
CA ARG A 189 1.70 -9.53 8.18
C ARG A 189 3.15 -9.74 7.77
N VAL A 190 4.00 -8.73 7.99
CA VAL A 190 5.41 -8.75 7.61
C VAL A 190 6.29 -8.99 8.82
N GLU A 191 7.16 -9.99 8.72
CA GLU A 191 8.13 -10.38 9.74
C GLU A 191 9.49 -10.72 9.11
N ARG A 192 10.54 -10.77 9.94
CA ARG A 192 11.79 -11.40 9.52
C ARG A 192 11.54 -12.90 9.39
N GLU A 193 12.15 -13.51 8.38
CA GLU A 193 12.23 -14.96 8.27
C GLU A 193 12.81 -15.53 9.58
N GLY A 194 12.23 -16.62 10.06
CA GLY A 194 12.58 -17.19 11.36
C GLY A 194 14.07 -17.51 11.44
N VAL A 195 14.78 -16.86 12.35
CA VAL A 195 16.15 -17.21 12.71
C VAL A 195 16.09 -18.05 13.98
N VAL A 196 16.82 -19.17 13.99
CA VAL A 196 16.90 -20.05 15.15
C VAL A 196 17.38 -19.24 16.36
N GLY A 197 16.57 -19.25 17.43
CA GLY A 197 16.88 -18.56 18.68
C GLY A 197 18.04 -19.21 19.45
N PHE A 198 18.35 -18.67 20.63
CA PHE A 198 19.30 -19.32 21.53
C PHE A 198 18.75 -20.66 22.01
N ALA A 199 19.61 -21.67 22.09
CA ALA A 199 19.21 -22.97 22.60
C ALA A 199 18.77 -22.84 24.08
N PRO A 200 17.72 -23.55 24.50
CA PRO A 200 17.34 -23.61 25.91
C PRO A 200 18.54 -24.07 26.76
N GLY A 201 18.89 -23.29 27.80
CA GLY A 201 20.02 -23.59 28.69
C GLY A 201 21.38 -23.05 28.24
N MET A 202 21.47 -22.33 27.12
CA MET A 202 22.71 -21.68 26.69
C MET A 202 23.13 -20.58 27.67
N SER A 203 24.41 -20.58 28.06
CA SER A 203 24.97 -19.52 28.90
C SER A 203 25.17 -18.20 28.16
N VAL A 204 25.30 -17.09 28.89
CA VAL A 204 25.57 -15.77 28.31
C VAL A 204 26.94 -15.73 27.62
N GLU A 205 27.94 -16.37 28.22
CA GLU A 205 29.29 -16.46 27.64
C GLU A 205 29.29 -17.24 26.32
N GLU A 206 28.53 -18.34 26.24
CA GLU A 206 28.34 -19.07 24.99
C GLU A 206 27.59 -18.23 23.95
N ALA A 207 26.52 -17.54 24.36
CA ALA A 207 25.79 -16.64 23.47
C ALA A 207 26.68 -15.53 22.88
N LEU A 208 27.60 -14.97 23.67
CA LEU A 208 28.57 -13.96 23.22
C LEU A 208 29.60 -14.52 22.24
N ARG A 209 30.10 -15.74 22.44
CA ARG A 209 31.01 -16.41 21.48
C ARG A 209 30.35 -16.65 20.13
N GLU A 210 29.04 -16.86 20.12
CA GLU A 210 28.26 -17.12 18.91
C GLU A 210 27.67 -15.85 18.27
N ARG A 211 27.92 -14.66 18.86
CA ARG A 211 27.33 -13.39 18.45
C ARG A 211 27.53 -13.10 16.96
N GLU A 212 28.76 -13.22 16.46
CA GLU A 212 29.08 -12.87 15.06
C GLU A 212 28.33 -13.79 14.09
N ARG A 213 28.41 -15.11 14.30
CA ARG A 213 27.71 -16.11 13.49
C ARG A 213 26.19 -15.91 13.50
N ARG A 214 25.63 -15.52 14.65
CA ARG A 214 24.19 -15.22 14.77
C ARG A 214 23.83 -13.90 14.10
N HIS A 215 24.68 -12.88 14.21
CA HIS A 215 24.50 -11.63 13.50
C HIS A 215 24.47 -11.88 11.99
N GLU A 216 25.43 -12.63 11.45
CA GLU A 216 25.43 -13.07 10.06
C GLU A 216 24.19 -13.88 9.67
N ALA A 217 23.68 -14.75 10.56
CA ALA A 217 22.45 -15.50 10.31
C ALA A 217 21.23 -14.58 10.22
N VAL A 218 21.15 -13.54 11.05
CA VAL A 218 20.09 -12.52 11.01
C VAL A 218 20.21 -11.62 9.79
N GLU A 219 21.41 -11.20 9.42
CA GLU A 219 21.66 -10.40 8.22
C GLU A 219 21.30 -11.17 6.94
N ARG A 220 21.57 -12.48 6.89
CA ARG A 220 21.13 -13.37 5.80
C ARG A 220 19.65 -13.76 5.85
N ALA A 221 19.00 -13.54 6.99
CA ALA A 221 17.59 -13.88 7.15
C ALA A 221 16.74 -12.97 6.26
N GLY A 222 15.87 -13.60 5.48
CA GLY A 222 14.98 -12.88 4.60
C GLY A 222 13.84 -12.22 5.34
N TRP A 223 12.85 -11.85 4.57
CA TRP A 223 11.60 -11.30 5.03
C TRP A 223 10.46 -12.17 4.54
N VAL A 224 9.40 -12.21 5.33
CA VAL A 224 8.21 -13.00 5.04
C VAL A 224 6.99 -12.11 5.24
N ALA A 225 6.15 -12.01 4.20
CA ALA A 225 4.82 -11.44 4.26
C ALA A 225 3.82 -12.60 4.23
N SER A 226 3.12 -12.84 5.34
CA SER A 226 2.25 -14.01 5.52
C SER A 226 0.80 -13.61 5.82
N SER A 227 -0.11 -14.44 5.36
CA SER A 227 -1.55 -14.35 5.61
C SER A 227 -2.18 -15.74 5.53
N PRO A 228 -3.43 -15.93 5.99
CA PRO A 228 -4.17 -17.17 5.74
C PRO A 228 -4.32 -17.52 4.25
N TRP A 229 -4.19 -16.53 3.36
CA TRP A 229 -4.30 -16.70 1.92
C TRP A 229 -2.97 -16.89 1.22
N GLY A 230 -1.84 -17.01 1.93
CA GLY A 230 -0.54 -17.30 1.34
C GLY A 230 0.59 -16.45 1.88
N THR A 231 1.78 -16.73 1.36
CA THR A 231 3.04 -16.20 1.85
C THR A 231 3.88 -15.73 0.67
N HIS A 232 4.58 -14.61 0.85
CA HIS A 232 5.60 -14.10 -0.05
C HIS A 232 6.91 -13.92 0.72
N VAL A 233 8.00 -14.44 0.18
CA VAL A 233 9.33 -14.42 0.81
C VAL A 233 10.31 -13.70 -0.11
N TRP A 234 11.15 -12.85 0.46
CA TRP A 234 12.21 -12.16 -0.29
C TRP A 234 13.47 -11.99 0.56
N LYS A 235 14.57 -11.65 -0.10
CA LYS A 235 15.87 -11.34 0.53
C LYS A 235 16.20 -9.87 0.27
N GLY A 236 16.81 -9.21 1.24
CA GLY A 236 17.12 -7.77 1.16
C GLY A 236 15.93 -6.87 1.52
N GLY A 237 16.23 -5.60 1.85
CA GLY A 237 15.28 -4.61 2.35
C GLY A 237 15.67 -4.01 3.69
#